data_AF-A0A8I3NHT7-F1
#
_entry.id   AF-A0A8I3NHT7-F1
#
_cell.length_a   1.000
_cell.length_b   1.000
_cell.length_c   1.000
_cell.angle_alpha   90.00
_cell.angle_beta   90.00
_cell.angle_gamma   90.00
#
_symmetry.space_group_name_H-M   'P 1'
#
loop_
_entity.id
_entity.type
_entity.pdbx_description
1 polymer ?
#
loop_
_entity_poly.entity_id
_entity_poly.type
_entity_poly.pdbx_seq_one_letter_code
_entity_poly.pdbx_strand_id
1 'polypeptide(L)'
;MTSRYLKIEDIITKMQDDKTGGVPIRTVKSFLSKIPSVVTGTDIVQWLMKNLSIEDPVEAIHLGSLIAAQGYIFPISDHVLTMKDDGTFYRFQAPYFWPSNCWEPENTDYAIYLCKRTMQNKARLELADYEAENLARLQRAFARKWEFIFMQAEAQVKIDRKKDKTERKILDSQERAFWDVHRPVPGCVNTTEMDIRKCRRLKNPQKVKKSVYGVTEESQSQSPVHIPSQPIRKTTKEDIQKQITFLNAQIDRHCLKMSKVAESKEPSQQRVKRWGFSFDEVLKDQVGRDQFRRFLESEFSSENLRFWLAVQDLKKQPLQDVAKRVEEIWQEFLAPGAPSAINLDSHSYEITSQNVKDGGRYTFEDAQEHIYKLMKSDSYARFLRSNAYQDLLLAKKKPESEPGRRTSLEKFTRSVVSSAGFLPSTFLLGFLFVCFFHLFFFFFFFFFLFLFLFLFLFSFFLSFFFFFFFFFFFFFFFFFFFFWCWLLFPSGWEGVQCFPPTQHTLFLLRASAASLLGTGLQNPSGSLCRRCIHSRPAPGPPRT
;
A
#
# COMPACT_ATOMS: atom_id res chain seq x y z
N MET A 1 -20.18 8.19 7.10
CA MET A 1 -20.19 7.09 6.10
C MET A 1 -21.35 7.27 5.14
N THR A 2 -22.50 7.65 5.69
CA THR A 2 -23.74 8.07 5.02
C THR A 2 -23.55 8.99 3.79
N SER A 3 -22.71 10.02 3.87
CA SER A 3 -22.55 10.97 2.75
C SER A 3 -22.02 10.34 1.44
N ARG A 4 -21.21 9.26 1.50
CA ARG A 4 -20.73 8.60 0.27
C ARG A 4 -21.83 7.77 -0.39
N TYR A 5 -22.51 6.93 0.39
CA TYR A 5 -23.58 6.07 -0.12
C TYR A 5 -24.72 6.89 -0.72
N LEU A 6 -25.14 7.97 -0.04
CA LEU A 6 -26.17 8.88 -0.55
C LEU A 6 -25.81 9.50 -1.91
N LYS A 7 -24.53 9.82 -2.15
CA LYS A 7 -24.09 10.33 -3.46
C LYS A 7 -24.19 9.28 -4.57
N ILE A 8 -23.83 8.02 -4.26
CA ILE A 8 -23.95 6.93 -5.22
C ILE A 8 -25.43 6.63 -5.49
N GLU A 9 -26.26 6.63 -4.46
CA GLU A 9 -27.70 6.38 -4.55
C GLU A 9 -28.44 7.45 -5.37
N ASP A 10 -28.05 8.72 -5.24
CA ASP A 10 -28.55 9.80 -6.10
C ASP A 10 -28.22 9.53 -7.59
N ILE A 11 -26.97 9.13 -7.88
CA ILE A 11 -26.56 8.75 -9.24
C ILE A 11 -27.39 7.55 -9.75
N ILE A 12 -27.55 6.51 -8.94
CA ILE A 12 -28.31 5.30 -9.28
C ILE A 12 -29.79 5.60 -9.51
N THR A 13 -30.35 6.54 -8.76
CA THR A 13 -31.74 6.98 -8.92
C THR A 13 -31.92 7.71 -10.25
N LYS A 14 -30.99 8.61 -10.59
CA LYS A 14 -31.00 9.31 -11.89
C LYS A 14 -30.77 8.38 -13.08
N MET A 15 -29.94 7.35 -12.91
CA MET A 15 -29.74 6.32 -13.94
C MET A 15 -31.01 5.52 -14.24
N GLN A 16 -31.91 5.37 -13.27
CA GLN A 16 -33.16 4.62 -13.41
C GLN A 16 -34.36 5.49 -13.78
N ASP A 17 -34.18 6.81 -13.91
CA ASP A 17 -35.27 7.73 -14.21
C ASP A 17 -35.50 7.85 -15.72
N ASP A 18 -36.56 7.20 -16.20
CA ASP A 18 -36.97 7.24 -17.60
C ASP A 18 -37.32 8.67 -18.09
N LYS A 19 -37.67 9.60 -17.18
CA LYS A 19 -38.09 10.96 -17.55
C LYS A 19 -36.91 11.89 -17.81
N THR A 20 -35.79 11.69 -17.10
CA THR A 20 -34.60 12.54 -17.21
C THR A 20 -33.55 11.99 -18.17
N GLY A 21 -33.88 10.95 -18.94
CA GLY A 21 -32.96 10.30 -19.86
C GLY A 21 -31.99 9.34 -19.17
N GLY A 22 -32.52 8.53 -18.24
CA GLY A 22 -31.82 7.40 -17.63
C GLY A 22 -31.29 6.36 -18.62
N VAL A 23 -30.63 5.35 -18.09
CA VAL A 23 -30.07 4.23 -18.86
C VAL A 23 -31.22 3.32 -19.35
N PRO A 24 -31.28 2.96 -20.64
CA PRO A 24 -32.40 2.20 -21.18
C PRO A 24 -32.44 0.77 -20.63
N ILE A 25 -33.41 0.48 -19.75
CA ILE A 25 -33.65 -0.87 -19.21
C ILE A 25 -34.44 -1.70 -20.23
N ARG A 26 -33.89 -2.84 -20.67
CA ARG A 26 -34.46 -3.66 -21.74
C ARG A 26 -34.69 -5.10 -21.31
N THR A 27 -35.61 -5.77 -22.00
CA THR A 27 -35.72 -7.23 -21.96
C THR A 27 -35.14 -7.80 -23.24
N VAL A 28 -34.01 -8.51 -23.13
CA VAL A 28 -33.32 -9.10 -24.27
C VAL A 28 -33.87 -10.49 -24.53
N LYS A 29 -34.29 -10.75 -25.77
CA LYS A 29 -34.79 -12.05 -26.24
C LYS A 29 -33.80 -12.65 -27.24
N SER A 30 -33.45 -13.90 -27.03
CA SER A 30 -32.67 -14.74 -27.94
C SER A 30 -33.45 -16.05 -28.17
N PHE A 31 -32.99 -16.86 -29.13
CA PHE A 31 -33.62 -18.16 -29.43
C PHE A 31 -33.73 -19.09 -28.21
N LEU A 32 -32.72 -19.08 -27.32
CA LEU A 32 -32.65 -19.98 -26.16
C LEU A 32 -33.01 -19.30 -24.83
N SER A 33 -33.04 -17.97 -24.77
CA SER A 33 -33.21 -17.26 -23.50
C SER A 33 -33.92 -15.91 -23.61
N LYS A 34 -34.72 -15.60 -22.60
CA LYS A 34 -35.29 -14.27 -22.34
C LYS A 34 -34.69 -13.74 -21.04
N ILE A 35 -33.99 -12.62 -21.12
CA ILE A 35 -33.31 -11.97 -20.00
C ILE A 35 -34.03 -10.64 -19.72
N PRO A 36 -34.86 -10.57 -18.67
CA PRO A 36 -35.64 -9.36 -18.34
C PRO A 36 -34.77 -8.29 -17.70
N SER A 37 -35.18 -7.02 -17.76
CA SER A 37 -34.65 -5.91 -16.94
C SER A 37 -33.13 -5.83 -16.85
N VAL A 38 -32.46 -5.67 -18.00
CA VAL A 38 -31.00 -5.50 -18.09
C VAL A 38 -30.63 -4.21 -18.80
N VAL A 39 -29.45 -3.71 -18.48
CA VAL A 39 -28.78 -2.58 -19.16
C VAL A 39 -27.43 -3.04 -19.67
N THR A 40 -26.89 -2.41 -20.71
CA THR A 40 -25.54 -2.75 -21.21
C THR A 40 -24.47 -1.93 -20.49
N GLY A 41 -23.26 -2.47 -20.42
CA GLY A 41 -22.10 -1.76 -19.86
C GLY A 41 -21.82 -0.46 -20.61
N THR A 42 -21.86 -0.50 -21.94
CA THR A 42 -21.73 0.71 -22.78
C THR A 42 -22.79 1.76 -22.48
N ASP A 43 -24.07 1.39 -22.32
CA ASP A 43 -25.11 2.38 -22.00
C ASP A 43 -24.86 3.07 -20.65
N ILE A 44 -24.36 2.33 -19.64
CA ILE A 44 -24.02 2.90 -18.33
C ILE A 44 -22.82 3.85 -18.45
N VAL A 45 -21.75 3.44 -19.14
CA VAL A 45 -20.53 4.24 -19.31
C VAL A 45 -20.85 5.55 -20.03
N GLN A 46 -21.60 5.50 -21.13
CA GLN A 46 -22.01 6.68 -21.87
C GLN A 46 -22.90 7.60 -21.04
N TRP A 47 -23.80 7.04 -20.22
CA TRP A 47 -24.61 7.84 -19.30
C TRP A 47 -23.75 8.54 -18.26
N LEU A 48 -22.75 7.87 -17.67
CA LEU A 48 -21.82 8.45 -16.70
C LEU A 48 -21.02 9.60 -17.32
N MET A 49 -20.44 9.40 -18.50
CA MET A 49 -19.69 10.43 -19.22
C MET A 49 -20.53 11.68 -19.46
N LYS A 50 -21.74 11.49 -19.99
CA LYS A 50 -22.66 12.59 -20.31
C LYS A 50 -23.15 13.34 -19.07
N ASN A 51 -23.65 12.63 -18.05
CA ASN A 51 -24.37 13.24 -16.93
C ASN A 51 -23.44 13.73 -15.81
N LEU A 52 -22.22 13.19 -15.72
CA LEU A 52 -21.21 13.62 -14.75
C LEU A 52 -20.09 14.47 -15.38
N SER A 53 -20.18 14.78 -16.68
CA SER A 53 -19.17 15.54 -17.43
C SER A 53 -17.77 14.92 -17.33
N ILE A 54 -17.68 13.60 -17.48
CA ILE A 54 -16.41 12.86 -17.48
C ILE A 54 -15.89 12.80 -18.92
N GLU A 55 -14.71 13.37 -19.15
CA GLU A 55 -14.09 13.44 -20.47
C GLU A 55 -13.38 12.12 -20.84
N ASP A 56 -12.74 11.46 -19.87
CA ASP A 56 -12.00 10.22 -20.07
C ASP A 56 -12.90 8.98 -19.87
N PRO A 57 -13.11 8.14 -20.90
CA PRO A 57 -13.85 6.89 -20.75
C PRO A 57 -13.29 5.97 -19.66
N VAL A 58 -11.98 5.98 -19.42
CA VAL A 58 -11.34 5.14 -18.40
C VAL A 58 -11.79 5.56 -16.99
N GLU A 59 -11.94 6.86 -16.76
CA GLU A 59 -12.47 7.39 -15.49
C GLU A 59 -13.93 6.97 -15.29
N ALA A 60 -14.76 7.02 -16.34
CA ALA A 60 -16.15 6.59 -16.27
C ALA A 60 -16.28 5.08 -15.98
N ILE A 61 -15.46 4.25 -16.65
CA ILE A 61 -15.38 2.80 -16.40
C ILE A 61 -14.92 2.52 -14.98
N HIS A 62 -13.91 3.25 -14.49
CA HIS A 62 -13.42 3.12 -13.13
C HIS A 62 -14.52 3.47 -12.11
N LEU A 63 -15.20 4.61 -12.29
CA LEU A 63 -16.28 5.04 -11.41
C LEU A 63 -17.42 4.03 -11.38
N GLY A 64 -17.90 3.56 -12.53
CA GLY A 64 -18.97 2.57 -12.52
C GLY A 64 -18.51 1.19 -12.04
N SER A 65 -17.23 0.83 -12.19
CA SER A 65 -16.66 -0.36 -11.52
C SER A 65 -16.67 -0.22 -10.00
N LEU A 66 -16.39 0.98 -9.47
CA LEU A 66 -16.51 1.25 -8.03
C LEU A 66 -17.97 1.17 -7.57
N ILE A 67 -18.92 1.68 -8.36
CA ILE A 67 -20.36 1.57 -8.08
C ILE A 67 -20.79 0.10 -8.07
N ALA A 68 -20.28 -0.70 -9.03
CA ALA A 68 -20.56 -2.12 -9.11
C ALA A 68 -19.96 -2.90 -7.93
N ALA A 69 -18.71 -2.62 -7.55
CA ALA A 69 -18.05 -3.25 -6.40
C ALA A 69 -18.72 -2.93 -5.05
N GLN A 70 -19.49 -1.84 -4.98
CA GLN A 70 -20.34 -1.51 -3.82
C GLN A 70 -21.72 -2.19 -3.88
N GLY A 71 -22.04 -2.91 -4.97
CA GLY A 71 -23.25 -3.70 -5.08
C GLY A 71 -24.48 -2.96 -5.59
N TYR A 72 -24.36 -1.73 -6.12
CA TYR A 72 -25.51 -1.00 -6.66
C TYR A 72 -25.91 -1.47 -8.07
N ILE A 73 -24.92 -1.93 -8.84
CA ILE A 73 -25.07 -2.49 -10.18
C ILE A 73 -24.22 -3.76 -10.24
N PHE A 74 -24.67 -4.81 -10.92
CA PHE A 74 -23.90 -6.05 -11.00
C PHE A 74 -24.02 -6.74 -12.36
N PRO A 75 -22.95 -7.37 -12.86
CA PRO A 75 -23.01 -8.17 -14.07
C PRO A 75 -23.84 -9.42 -13.84
N ILE A 76 -24.69 -9.79 -14.79
CA ILE A 76 -25.60 -10.94 -14.60
C ILE A 76 -24.91 -12.30 -14.71
N SER A 77 -23.78 -12.35 -15.43
CA SER A 77 -23.07 -13.57 -15.84
C SER A 77 -21.76 -13.82 -15.12
N ASP A 78 -21.35 -12.93 -14.22
CA ASP A 78 -20.06 -13.00 -13.53
C ASP A 78 -20.25 -12.71 -12.03
N HIS A 79 -19.40 -13.30 -11.20
CA HIS A 79 -19.30 -13.03 -9.76
C HIS A 79 -18.38 -11.85 -9.46
N VAL A 80 -17.50 -11.47 -10.39
CA VAL A 80 -16.61 -10.33 -10.22
C VAL A 80 -17.35 -9.03 -10.53
N LEU A 81 -17.59 -8.23 -9.49
CA LEU A 81 -18.34 -6.97 -9.56
C LEU A 81 -17.52 -5.83 -10.18
N THR A 82 -17.37 -5.87 -11.50
CA THR A 82 -16.64 -4.86 -12.30
C THR A 82 -17.45 -4.42 -13.51
N MET A 83 -17.18 -3.22 -14.00
CA MET A 83 -17.85 -2.67 -15.18
C MET A 83 -16.96 -2.80 -16.41
N LYS A 84 -17.56 -3.18 -17.53
CA LYS A 84 -16.93 -3.28 -18.85
C LYS A 84 -17.67 -2.35 -19.82
N ASP A 85 -16.94 -1.63 -20.66
CA ASP A 85 -17.52 -0.82 -21.73
C ASP A 85 -17.76 -1.68 -22.98
N ASP A 86 -18.71 -2.60 -22.86
CA ASP A 86 -19.11 -3.51 -23.92
C ASP A 86 -20.59 -3.92 -23.79
N GLY A 87 -21.01 -4.90 -24.58
CA GLY A 87 -22.34 -5.47 -24.56
C GLY A 87 -22.66 -6.35 -23.33
N THR A 88 -21.79 -6.40 -22.31
CA THR A 88 -22.07 -7.13 -21.06
C THR A 88 -23.32 -6.60 -20.39
N PHE A 89 -24.17 -7.51 -19.93
CA PHE A 89 -25.44 -7.15 -19.29
C PHE A 89 -25.29 -6.99 -17.78
N TYR A 90 -25.84 -5.88 -17.29
CA TYR A 90 -25.90 -5.51 -15.89
C TYR A 90 -27.35 -5.37 -15.40
N ARG A 91 -27.54 -5.44 -14.09
CA ARG A 91 -28.80 -5.14 -13.39
C ARG A 91 -28.58 -4.14 -12.28
N PHE A 92 -29.58 -3.32 -12.02
CA PHE A 92 -29.66 -2.51 -10.80
C PHE A 92 -30.04 -3.40 -9.61
N GLN A 93 -29.38 -3.15 -8.47
CA GLN A 93 -29.68 -3.81 -7.22
C GLN A 93 -30.91 -3.21 -6.54
N ALA A 94 -31.70 -4.07 -5.90
CA ALA A 94 -32.86 -3.63 -5.12
C ALA A 94 -32.41 -2.76 -3.92
N PRO A 95 -33.10 -1.65 -3.61
CA PRO A 95 -32.77 -0.78 -2.48
C PRO A 95 -32.64 -1.49 -1.14
N TYR A 96 -33.37 -2.59 -0.95
CA TYR A 96 -33.24 -3.46 0.22
C TYR A 96 -31.80 -3.94 0.45
N PHE A 97 -31.07 -4.27 -0.61
CA PHE A 97 -29.70 -4.78 -0.56
C PHE A 97 -28.62 -3.68 -0.61
N TRP A 98 -29.00 -2.40 -0.56
CA TRP A 98 -28.01 -1.31 -0.63
C TRP A 98 -27.12 -1.26 0.62
N PRO A 99 -25.82 -0.95 0.48
CA PRO A 99 -24.88 -0.85 1.60
C PRO A 99 -25.24 0.20 2.67
N SER A 100 -26.04 1.22 2.31
CA SER A 100 -26.53 2.23 3.26
C SER A 100 -27.40 1.65 4.37
N ASN A 101 -28.03 0.49 4.14
CA ASN A 101 -28.78 -0.25 5.16
C ASN A 101 -27.87 -0.90 6.21
N CYS A 102 -26.55 -0.72 6.12
CA CYS A 102 -25.55 -1.16 7.10
C CYS A 102 -25.64 -2.67 7.39
N TRP A 103 -25.73 -3.46 6.33
CA TRP A 103 -25.73 -4.92 6.39
C TRP A 103 -24.48 -5.48 7.06
N GLU A 104 -24.66 -6.34 8.06
CA GLU A 104 -23.61 -7.16 8.68
C GLU A 104 -24.03 -8.64 8.62
N PRO A 105 -24.07 -9.27 7.43
CA PRO A 105 -24.63 -10.61 7.27
C PRO A 105 -23.78 -11.67 7.95
N GLU A 106 -24.44 -12.55 8.69
CA GLU A 106 -23.78 -13.60 9.46
C GLU A 106 -23.37 -14.78 8.57
N ASN A 107 -22.46 -15.60 9.09
CA ASN A 107 -22.08 -16.86 8.43
C ASN A 107 -23.23 -17.86 8.36
N THR A 108 -24.20 -17.78 9.28
CA THR A 108 -25.42 -18.61 9.25
C THR A 108 -26.25 -18.27 8.01
N ASP A 109 -26.46 -16.99 7.72
CA ASP A 109 -27.22 -16.52 6.55
C ASP A 109 -26.57 -16.97 5.24
N TYR A 110 -25.24 -16.87 5.18
CA TYR A 110 -24.49 -17.32 4.00
C TYR A 110 -24.59 -18.84 3.80
N ALA A 111 -24.56 -19.62 4.89
CA ALA A 111 -24.76 -21.06 4.83
C ALA A 111 -26.15 -21.43 4.31
N ILE A 112 -27.20 -20.71 4.74
CA ILE A 112 -28.57 -20.88 4.24
C ILE A 112 -28.64 -20.58 2.75
N TYR A 113 -28.04 -19.48 2.29
CA TYR A 113 -28.01 -19.10 0.88
C TYR A 113 -27.30 -20.15 0.00
N LEU A 114 -26.10 -20.59 0.39
CA LEU A 114 -25.35 -21.62 -0.35
C LEU A 114 -26.09 -22.96 -0.36
N CYS A 115 -26.63 -23.38 0.79
CA CYS A 115 -27.45 -24.58 0.90
C CYS A 115 -28.66 -24.49 -0.04
N LYS A 116 -29.40 -23.37 -0.01
CA LYS A 116 -30.54 -23.10 -0.89
C LYS A 116 -30.18 -23.27 -2.37
N ARG A 117 -29.02 -22.76 -2.81
CA ARG A 117 -28.55 -22.89 -4.19
C ARG A 117 -28.29 -24.33 -4.60
N THR A 118 -27.64 -25.12 -3.74
CA THR A 118 -27.39 -26.54 -4.03
C THR A 118 -28.67 -27.36 -4.21
N MET A 119 -29.78 -26.95 -3.57
CA MET A 119 -31.06 -27.68 -3.64
C MET A 119 -31.85 -27.42 -4.93
N GLN A 120 -31.47 -26.41 -5.73
CA GLN A 120 -32.25 -26.02 -6.91
C GLN A 120 -31.93 -26.82 -8.18
N ASN A 121 -30.83 -27.59 -8.21
CA ASN A 121 -30.39 -28.42 -9.34
C ASN A 121 -30.50 -27.72 -10.71
N LYS A 122 -29.96 -26.50 -10.82
CA LYS A 122 -29.92 -25.73 -12.06
C LYS A 122 -28.49 -25.29 -12.33
N ALA A 123 -27.99 -25.52 -13.54
CA ALA A 123 -26.64 -25.12 -13.95
C ALA A 123 -26.30 -23.65 -13.62
N ARG A 124 -27.25 -22.71 -13.87
CA ARG A 124 -27.06 -21.28 -13.55
C ARG A 124 -26.90 -20.94 -12.05
N LEU A 125 -27.18 -21.90 -11.17
CA LEU A 125 -27.13 -21.75 -9.70
C LEU A 125 -26.07 -22.66 -9.08
N GLU A 126 -25.34 -23.44 -9.90
CA GLU A 126 -24.22 -24.25 -9.44
C GLU A 126 -23.21 -23.37 -8.71
N LEU A 127 -22.66 -23.92 -7.63
CA LEU A 127 -21.68 -23.20 -6.83
C LEU A 127 -20.37 -23.12 -7.60
N ALA A 128 -19.74 -21.96 -7.61
CA ALA A 128 -18.35 -21.86 -8.02
C ALA A 128 -17.44 -22.59 -7.00
N ASP A 129 -16.21 -22.94 -7.39
CA ASP A 129 -15.29 -23.71 -6.55
C ASP A 129 -15.06 -23.07 -5.18
N TYR A 130 -14.84 -21.75 -5.14
CA TYR A 130 -14.67 -21.00 -3.88
C TYR A 130 -15.94 -20.99 -3.02
N GLU A 131 -17.13 -21.02 -3.63
CA GLU A 131 -18.40 -21.10 -2.90
C GLU A 131 -18.60 -22.50 -2.32
N ALA A 132 -18.24 -23.55 -3.07
CA ALA A 132 -18.27 -24.93 -2.61
C ALA A 132 -17.29 -25.15 -1.44
N GLU A 133 -16.09 -24.60 -1.52
CA GLU A 133 -15.12 -24.62 -0.42
C GLU A 133 -15.67 -23.89 0.83
N ASN A 134 -16.27 -22.71 0.63
CA ASN A 134 -16.93 -21.96 1.69
C ASN A 134 -18.07 -22.76 2.34
N LEU A 135 -18.92 -23.41 1.54
CA LEU A 135 -19.99 -24.28 2.04
C LEU A 135 -19.42 -25.43 2.88
N ALA A 136 -18.37 -26.11 2.41
CA ALA A 136 -17.72 -27.18 3.15
C ALA A 136 -17.13 -26.71 4.49
N ARG A 137 -16.57 -25.49 4.52
CA ARG A 137 -16.09 -24.86 5.76
C ARG A 137 -17.23 -24.53 6.72
N LEU A 138 -18.35 -24.02 6.21
CA LEU A 138 -19.53 -23.68 7.01
C LEU A 138 -20.23 -24.93 7.57
N GLN A 139 -20.32 -26.01 6.78
CA GLN A 139 -20.82 -27.30 7.24
C GLN A 139 -20.01 -27.84 8.42
N ARG A 140 -18.66 -27.73 8.35
CA ARG A 140 -17.78 -28.09 9.47
C ARG A 140 -18.01 -27.19 10.68
N ALA A 141 -18.09 -25.87 10.48
CA ALA A 141 -18.28 -24.91 11.57
C ALA A 141 -19.65 -25.04 12.27
N PHE A 142 -20.71 -25.36 11.51
CA PHE A 142 -22.09 -25.43 11.98
C PHE A 142 -22.63 -26.86 12.03
N ALA A 143 -21.79 -27.88 12.13
CA ALA A 143 -22.20 -29.29 12.05
C ALA A 143 -23.38 -29.64 12.98
N ARG A 144 -23.40 -29.10 14.20
CA ARG A 144 -24.48 -29.35 15.18
C ARG A 144 -25.79 -28.60 14.90
N LYS A 145 -25.74 -27.55 14.10
CA LYS A 145 -26.90 -26.71 13.72
C LYS A 145 -27.30 -26.90 12.26
N TRP A 146 -26.65 -27.82 11.54
CA TRP A 146 -26.80 -27.96 10.09
C TRP A 146 -28.24 -28.32 9.68
N GLU A 147 -28.93 -29.15 10.46
CA GLU A 147 -30.33 -29.49 10.20
C GLU A 147 -31.24 -28.25 10.20
N PHE A 148 -31.02 -27.30 11.11
CA PHE A 148 -31.78 -26.05 11.14
C PHE A 148 -31.49 -25.16 9.91
N ILE A 149 -30.23 -25.07 9.50
CA ILE A 149 -29.82 -24.36 8.29
C ILE A 149 -30.49 -24.97 7.05
N PHE A 150 -30.48 -26.31 6.96
CA PHE A 150 -31.12 -27.04 5.86
C PHE A 150 -32.63 -26.82 5.84
N MET A 151 -33.31 -26.92 6.98
CA MET A 151 -34.75 -26.66 7.08
C MET A 151 -35.11 -25.23 6.65
N GLN A 152 -34.32 -24.23 7.07
CA GLN A 152 -34.53 -22.83 6.64
C GLN A 152 -34.31 -22.65 5.13
N ALA A 153 -33.25 -23.24 4.57
CA ALA A 153 -32.99 -23.21 3.14
C ALA A 153 -34.14 -23.86 2.35
N GLU A 154 -34.61 -25.03 2.79
CA GLU A 154 -35.72 -25.73 2.14
C GLU A 154 -37.02 -24.91 2.17
N ALA A 155 -37.33 -24.27 3.30
CA ALA A 155 -38.49 -23.40 3.43
C ALA A 155 -38.42 -22.22 2.46
N GLN A 156 -37.25 -21.59 2.29
CA GLN A 156 -37.04 -20.54 1.29
C GLN A 156 -37.22 -21.07 -0.15
N VAL A 157 -36.67 -22.24 -0.49
CA VAL A 157 -36.88 -22.86 -1.82
C VAL A 157 -38.38 -23.06 -2.09
N LYS A 158 -39.16 -23.49 -1.09
CA LYS A 158 -40.61 -23.68 -1.22
C LYS A 158 -41.34 -22.36 -1.51
N ILE A 159 -40.90 -21.26 -0.89
CA ILE A 159 -41.43 -19.91 -1.17
C ILE A 159 -41.04 -19.46 -2.58
N ASP A 160 -39.76 -19.60 -2.96
CA ASP A 160 -39.26 -19.18 -4.27
C ASP A 160 -39.94 -19.93 -5.41
N ARG A 161 -40.29 -21.22 -5.20
CA ARG A 161 -41.04 -22.03 -6.16
C ARG A 161 -42.43 -21.50 -6.50
N LYS A 162 -43.04 -20.70 -5.62
CA LYS A 162 -44.35 -20.06 -5.85
C LYS A 162 -44.28 -18.82 -6.74
N LYS A 163 -43.11 -18.18 -6.85
CA LYS A 163 -42.88 -17.02 -7.71
C LYS A 163 -42.82 -17.40 -9.18
N ASP A 164 -43.15 -16.50 -10.08
CA ASP A 164 -43.02 -16.79 -11.51
C ASP A 164 -41.53 -16.93 -11.93
N LYS A 165 -41.30 -17.56 -13.08
CA LYS A 165 -39.94 -17.89 -13.55
C LYS A 165 -39.08 -16.64 -13.79
N THR A 166 -39.68 -15.54 -14.19
CA THR A 166 -39.00 -14.28 -14.50
C THR A 166 -38.62 -13.57 -13.22
N GLU A 167 -39.58 -13.35 -12.32
CA GLU A 167 -39.33 -12.73 -11.00
C GLU A 167 -38.28 -13.51 -10.21
N ARG A 168 -38.41 -14.85 -10.16
CA ARG A 168 -37.44 -15.71 -9.46
C ARG A 168 -36.02 -15.53 -10.00
N LYS A 169 -35.83 -15.45 -11.32
CA LYS A 169 -34.50 -15.23 -11.92
C LYS A 169 -33.90 -13.88 -11.49
N ILE A 170 -34.71 -12.84 -11.39
CA ILE A 170 -34.25 -11.51 -10.97
C ILE A 170 -33.83 -11.57 -9.50
N LEU A 171 -34.69 -12.11 -8.64
CA LEU A 171 -34.42 -12.21 -7.20
C LEU A 171 -33.19 -13.07 -6.91
N ASP A 172 -33.06 -14.23 -7.56
CA ASP A 172 -31.86 -15.08 -7.43
C ASP A 172 -30.58 -14.30 -7.78
N SER A 173 -30.62 -13.48 -8.85
CA SER A 173 -29.47 -12.70 -9.28
C SER A 173 -29.15 -11.52 -8.35
N GLN A 174 -30.17 -10.89 -7.76
CA GLN A 174 -30.02 -9.80 -6.78
C GLN A 174 -29.42 -10.31 -5.46
N GLU A 175 -29.91 -11.45 -4.98
CA GLU A 175 -29.37 -12.11 -3.79
C GLU A 175 -27.93 -12.58 -4.03
N ARG A 176 -27.62 -13.13 -5.22
CA ARG A 176 -26.24 -13.45 -5.59
C ARG A 176 -25.33 -12.23 -5.51
N ALA A 177 -25.73 -11.12 -6.13
CA ALA A 177 -24.94 -9.89 -6.14
C ALA A 177 -24.74 -9.30 -4.73
N PHE A 178 -25.73 -9.45 -3.84
CA PHE A 178 -25.57 -9.10 -2.43
C PHE A 178 -24.44 -9.91 -1.77
N TRP A 179 -24.38 -11.21 -2.02
CA TRP A 179 -23.33 -12.06 -1.48
C TRP A 179 -21.96 -11.82 -2.14
N ASP A 180 -21.91 -11.46 -3.43
CA ASP A 180 -20.65 -11.12 -4.10
C ASP A 180 -19.98 -9.86 -3.50
N VAL A 181 -20.73 -8.97 -2.85
CA VAL A 181 -20.17 -7.84 -2.07
C VAL A 181 -19.63 -8.30 -0.71
N HIS A 182 -20.40 -9.10 0.02
CA HIS A 182 -20.11 -9.44 1.42
C HIS A 182 -19.21 -10.68 1.58
N ARG A 183 -19.10 -11.51 0.55
CA ARG A 183 -18.27 -12.72 0.44
C ARG A 183 -17.64 -12.75 -0.96
N PRO A 184 -16.80 -11.75 -1.29
CA PRO A 184 -16.28 -11.58 -2.64
C PRO A 184 -15.41 -12.74 -3.10
N VAL A 185 -15.29 -12.90 -4.42
CA VAL A 185 -14.37 -13.85 -5.05
C VAL A 185 -12.94 -13.64 -4.49
N PRO A 186 -12.20 -14.72 -4.15
CA PRO A 186 -10.83 -14.58 -3.67
C PRO A 186 -9.96 -13.75 -4.62
N GLY A 187 -9.24 -12.76 -4.07
CA GLY A 187 -8.43 -11.81 -4.83
C GLY A 187 -9.15 -10.50 -5.17
N CYS A 188 -10.47 -10.43 -5.06
CA CYS A 188 -11.20 -9.17 -5.17
C CYS A 188 -11.11 -8.35 -3.88
N VAL A 189 -11.14 -7.03 -4.02
CA VAL A 189 -11.15 -6.10 -2.88
C VAL A 189 -12.47 -6.22 -2.12
N ASN A 190 -12.40 -6.45 -0.81
CA ASN A 190 -13.57 -6.44 0.05
C ASN A 190 -14.00 -5.00 0.37
N THR A 191 -15.05 -4.53 -0.29
CA THR A 191 -15.55 -3.14 -0.16
C THR A 191 -16.26 -2.86 1.16
N THR A 192 -16.61 -3.90 1.92
CA THR A 192 -17.23 -3.79 3.26
C THR A 192 -16.19 -3.54 4.36
N GLU A 193 -14.90 -3.76 4.10
CA GLU A 193 -13.84 -3.50 5.06
C GLU A 193 -13.69 -2.00 5.32
N MET A 194 -13.68 -1.64 6.60
CA MET A 194 -13.52 -0.27 7.05
C MET A 194 -12.20 -0.08 7.77
N ASP A 195 -11.51 1.04 7.48
CA ASP A 195 -10.29 1.45 8.15
C ASP A 195 -10.45 1.45 9.69
N ILE A 196 -9.46 0.91 10.39
CA ILE A 196 -9.52 0.68 11.84
C ILE A 196 -9.69 1.98 12.63
N ARG A 197 -9.12 3.11 12.16
CA ARG A 197 -9.28 4.43 12.78
C ARG A 197 -10.71 4.91 12.60
N LYS A 198 -11.31 4.65 11.44
CA LYS A 198 -12.71 5.00 11.14
C LYS A 198 -13.69 4.15 11.98
N CYS A 199 -13.44 2.84 12.12
CA CYS A 199 -14.17 1.96 13.04
C CYS A 199 -14.14 2.49 14.48
N ARG A 200 -12.97 2.91 14.95
CA ARG A 200 -12.80 3.45 16.31
C ARG A 200 -13.57 4.76 16.53
N ARG A 201 -13.56 5.67 15.55
CA ARG A 201 -14.32 6.93 15.63
C ARG A 201 -15.83 6.69 15.70
N LEU A 202 -16.33 5.72 14.93
CA LEU A 202 -17.76 5.38 14.92
C LEU A 202 -18.23 4.77 16.24
N LYS A 203 -17.40 3.88 16.82
CA LYS A 203 -17.69 3.24 18.12
C LYS A 203 -17.54 4.16 19.32
N ASN A 204 -16.87 5.31 19.20
CA ASN A 204 -16.63 6.21 20.33
C ASN A 204 -16.68 7.70 19.94
N PRO A 205 -17.87 8.24 19.60
CA PRO A 205 -18.02 9.62 19.12
C PRO A 205 -17.58 10.68 20.15
N GLN A 206 -17.67 10.36 21.44
CA GLN A 206 -17.43 11.28 22.55
C GLN A 206 -15.94 11.57 22.80
N LYS A 207 -15.01 10.67 22.42
CA LYS A 207 -13.57 10.88 22.62
C LYS A 207 -12.92 11.79 21.58
N VAL A 208 -13.60 12.09 20.47
CA VAL A 208 -13.05 12.93 19.39
C VAL A 208 -13.13 14.43 19.72
N LYS A 209 -13.97 14.83 20.69
CA LYS A 209 -14.13 16.24 21.10
C LYS A 209 -13.14 16.73 22.16
N LYS A 210 -12.35 15.85 22.78
CA LYS A 210 -11.29 16.23 23.73
C LYS A 210 -9.92 16.06 23.08
N SER A 211 -9.60 16.95 22.15
CA SER A 211 -8.19 17.35 22.01
C SER A 211 -7.80 18.01 23.33
N VAL A 212 -6.75 17.51 23.97
CA VAL A 212 -6.19 18.08 25.20
C VAL A 212 -5.51 19.43 24.95
N TYR A 213 -5.43 19.86 23.69
CA TYR A 213 -5.11 21.24 23.29
C TYR A 213 -6.36 21.96 22.77
N GLY A 214 -7.44 21.94 23.54
CA GLY A 214 -8.43 23.00 23.42
C GLY A 214 -7.75 24.29 23.85
N VAL A 215 -7.46 25.16 22.88
CA VAL A 215 -6.98 26.53 23.12
C VAL A 215 -7.93 27.16 24.12
N THR A 216 -7.43 27.43 25.32
CA THR A 216 -8.10 28.30 26.28
C THR A 216 -8.11 29.69 25.67
N GLU A 217 -9.26 30.11 25.13
CA GLU A 217 -9.52 31.53 24.95
C GLU A 217 -9.56 32.15 26.34
N GLU A 218 -8.48 32.84 26.74
CA GLU A 218 -8.57 33.99 27.63
C GLU A 218 -7.24 34.73 27.70
N SER A 219 -7.36 36.06 27.76
CA SER A 219 -6.31 37.08 27.89
C SER A 219 -5.77 37.65 26.58
N GLN A 220 -6.57 38.57 26.01
CA GLN A 220 -6.07 39.76 25.31
C GLN A 220 -5.01 40.43 26.19
N SER A 221 -3.75 40.22 25.88
CA SER A 221 -2.66 41.08 26.34
C SER A 221 -2.40 42.09 25.23
N GLN A 222 -2.82 43.34 25.48
CA GLN A 222 -2.33 44.48 24.71
C GLN A 222 -0.82 44.59 24.95
N SER A 223 -0.03 44.39 23.90
CA SER A 223 1.40 44.70 23.89
C SER A 223 1.72 45.60 22.68
N PRO A 224 2.48 46.70 22.82
CA PRO A 224 2.44 47.84 21.89
C PRO A 224 3.41 47.72 20.70
N VAL A 225 3.75 46.51 20.25
CA VAL A 225 4.62 46.32 19.09
C VAL A 225 4.11 45.16 18.21
N HIS A 226 2.90 45.33 17.66
CA HIS A 226 2.48 44.55 16.50
C HIS A 226 2.69 45.41 15.26
N ILE A 227 3.83 45.22 14.59
CA ILE A 227 3.97 45.60 13.19
C ILE A 227 2.89 44.80 12.45
N PRO A 228 1.98 45.44 11.68
CA PRO A 228 0.99 44.70 10.91
C PRO A 228 1.73 43.70 10.04
N SER A 229 1.53 42.42 10.29
CA SER A 229 1.94 41.38 9.35
C SER A 229 1.35 41.76 7.99
N GLN A 230 2.22 42.04 7.02
CA GLN A 230 1.77 42.30 5.66
C GLN A 230 0.89 41.14 5.22
N PRO A 231 -0.24 41.41 4.54
CA PRO A 231 -1.12 40.35 4.08
C PRO A 231 -0.30 39.40 3.20
N ILE A 232 -0.15 38.16 3.64
CA ILE A 232 0.44 37.09 2.85
C ILE A 232 -0.37 37.02 1.55
N ARG A 233 0.24 37.46 0.46
CA ARG A 233 -0.36 37.43 -0.89
C ARG A 233 -0.84 36.01 -1.15
N LYS A 234 -2.14 35.84 -1.43
CA LYS A 234 -2.70 34.54 -1.83
C LYS A 234 -1.89 34.01 -3.02
N THR A 235 -1.31 32.83 -2.86
CA THR A 235 -0.47 32.18 -3.86
C THR A 235 -1.22 32.10 -5.18
N THR A 236 -0.71 32.76 -6.22
CA THR A 236 -1.36 32.78 -7.52
C THR A 236 -1.09 31.49 -8.29
N LYS A 237 -1.86 31.22 -9.35
CA LYS A 237 -1.64 30.06 -10.23
C LYS A 237 -0.21 30.08 -10.79
N GLU A 238 0.30 31.26 -11.08
CA GLU A 238 1.64 31.51 -11.59
C GLU A 238 2.72 31.21 -10.55
N ASP A 239 2.47 31.50 -9.27
CA ASP A 239 3.38 31.17 -8.17
C ASP A 239 3.47 29.65 -7.97
N ILE A 240 2.33 28.94 -8.05
CA ILE A 240 2.28 27.47 -8.01
C ILE A 240 2.99 26.88 -9.23
N GLN A 241 2.81 27.45 -10.43
CA GLN A 241 3.47 26.97 -11.64
C GLN A 241 5.01 27.11 -11.56
N LYS A 242 5.49 28.22 -10.99
CA LYS A 242 6.92 28.42 -10.72
C LYS A 242 7.43 27.42 -9.69
N GLN A 243 6.63 27.10 -8.68
CA GLN A 243 6.98 26.12 -7.66
C GLN A 243 7.02 24.70 -8.22
N ILE A 244 6.08 24.31 -9.09
CA ILE A 244 6.09 23.05 -9.84
C ILE A 244 7.36 22.97 -10.70
N THR A 245 7.67 24.04 -11.44
CA THR A 245 8.87 24.09 -12.29
C THR A 245 10.15 23.95 -11.47
N PHE A 246 10.21 24.62 -10.31
CA PHE A 246 11.34 24.52 -9.38
C PHE A 246 11.48 23.11 -8.78
N LEU A 247 10.37 22.47 -8.40
CA LEU A 247 10.33 21.12 -7.85
C LEU A 247 10.69 20.07 -8.90
N ASN A 248 10.19 20.19 -10.14
CA ASN A 248 10.60 19.32 -11.25
C ASN A 248 12.12 19.44 -11.50
N ALA A 249 12.65 20.66 -11.51
CA ALA A 249 14.09 20.87 -11.62
C ALA A 249 14.89 20.32 -10.41
N GLN A 250 14.30 20.26 -9.20
CA GLN A 250 14.90 19.59 -8.03
C GLN A 250 14.93 18.06 -8.22
N ILE A 251 13.85 17.48 -8.72
CA ILE A 251 13.71 16.04 -8.98
C ILE A 251 14.72 15.60 -10.05
N ASP A 252 14.82 16.34 -11.16
CA ASP A 252 15.79 16.08 -12.23
C ASP A 252 17.25 16.15 -11.74
N ARG A 253 17.53 17.05 -10.79
CA ARG A 253 18.85 17.11 -10.13
C ARG A 253 19.16 15.87 -9.29
N HIS A 254 18.15 15.23 -8.71
CA HIS A 254 18.32 13.99 -7.94
C HIS A 254 18.56 12.76 -8.82
N CYS A 255 18.23 12.85 -10.13
CA CYS A 255 18.56 11.84 -11.14
C CYS A 255 19.99 11.98 -11.72
N LEU A 256 20.67 13.11 -11.50
CA LEU A 256 22.11 13.22 -11.73
C LEU A 256 22.84 12.46 -10.61
N LYS A 257 23.68 11.47 -10.97
CA LYS A 257 24.47 10.66 -10.01
C LYS A 257 25.11 11.56 -8.94
N MET A 258 24.61 11.44 -7.71
CA MET A 258 25.05 12.17 -6.50
C MET A 258 26.56 12.10 -6.21
N SER A 259 27.29 11.20 -6.87
CA SER A 259 28.71 10.98 -6.60
C SER A 259 29.63 12.11 -7.06
N LYS A 260 29.26 12.96 -8.03
CA LYS A 260 30.20 13.99 -8.55
C LYS A 260 30.07 15.38 -7.91
N VAL A 261 28.96 15.69 -7.26
CA VAL A 261 28.67 17.05 -6.72
C VAL A 261 28.84 17.10 -5.20
N ALA A 262 28.67 15.98 -4.50
CA ALA A 262 28.92 15.90 -3.06
C ALA A 262 30.42 15.86 -2.71
N GLU A 263 31.29 15.43 -3.65
CA GLU A 263 32.74 15.25 -3.42
C GLU A 263 33.63 16.39 -3.94
N SER A 264 33.11 17.34 -4.72
CA SER A 264 33.94 18.49 -5.13
C SER A 264 34.10 19.45 -3.95
N LYS A 265 35.32 19.53 -3.40
CA LYS A 265 35.71 20.50 -2.35
C LYS A 265 35.45 21.96 -2.75
N GLU A 266 35.29 22.23 -4.04
CA GLU A 266 34.93 23.55 -4.57
C GLU A 266 33.41 23.67 -4.81
N PRO A 267 32.73 24.64 -4.17
CA PRO A 267 31.31 24.88 -4.38
C PRO A 267 31.05 25.51 -5.76
N SER A 268 29.93 25.16 -6.40
CA SER A 268 29.53 25.83 -7.64
C SER A 268 29.11 27.28 -7.38
N GLN A 269 29.25 28.17 -8.37
CA GLN A 269 28.85 29.58 -8.24
C GLN A 269 27.38 29.75 -7.80
N GLN A 270 26.47 28.89 -8.27
CA GLN A 270 25.06 28.93 -7.87
C GLN A 270 24.88 28.54 -6.39
N ARG A 271 25.68 27.60 -5.89
CA ARG A 271 25.71 27.20 -4.47
C ARG A 271 26.24 28.33 -3.60
N VAL A 272 27.33 28.98 -4.01
CA VAL A 272 27.90 30.16 -3.30
C VAL A 272 26.92 31.34 -3.30
N LYS A 273 26.26 31.65 -4.43
CA LYS A 273 25.24 32.72 -4.50
C LYS A 273 24.12 32.54 -3.48
N ARG A 274 23.73 31.30 -3.21
CA ARG A 274 22.64 30.96 -2.28
C ARG A 274 22.97 31.31 -0.83
N TRP A 275 24.25 31.24 -0.45
CA TRP A 275 24.75 31.66 0.86
C TRP A 275 24.48 33.14 1.14
N GLY A 276 24.41 33.99 0.10
CA GLY A 276 24.11 35.41 0.24
C GLY A 276 22.62 35.74 0.48
N PHE A 277 21.70 34.78 0.31
CA PHE A 277 20.26 35.04 0.49
C PHE A 277 19.86 35.15 1.96
N SER A 278 20.44 34.31 2.82
CA SER A 278 20.23 34.39 4.27
C SER A 278 21.32 33.66 5.03
N PHE A 279 21.51 34.05 6.29
CA PHE A 279 22.45 33.39 7.19
C PHE A 279 22.16 31.88 7.35
N ASP A 280 20.87 31.51 7.34
CA ASP A 280 20.45 30.10 7.42
C ASP A 280 20.96 29.27 6.24
N GLU A 281 21.07 29.84 5.03
CA GLU A 281 21.57 29.10 3.87
C GLU A 281 23.07 28.79 4.00
N VAL A 282 23.84 29.66 4.66
CA VAL A 282 25.24 29.39 5.02
C VAL A 282 25.32 28.29 6.06
N LEU A 283 24.51 28.38 7.12
CA LEU A 283 24.55 27.43 8.23
C LEU A 283 24.02 26.04 7.85
N LYS A 284 23.13 25.91 6.86
CA LYS A 284 22.65 24.60 6.37
C LYS A 284 23.70 23.89 5.52
N ASP A 285 24.49 24.62 4.75
CA ASP A 285 25.50 24.06 3.84
C ASP A 285 26.82 23.74 4.57
N GLN A 286 27.29 22.49 4.51
CA GLN A 286 28.58 22.11 5.12
C GLN A 286 29.76 22.95 4.60
N VAL A 287 29.83 23.17 3.28
CA VAL A 287 30.94 23.96 2.69
C VAL A 287 30.78 25.43 3.05
N GLY A 288 29.54 25.92 3.13
CA GLY A 288 29.24 27.28 3.60
C GLY A 288 29.68 27.50 5.04
N ARG A 289 29.35 26.57 5.95
CA ARG A 289 29.82 26.54 7.34
C ARG A 289 31.35 26.56 7.43
N ASP A 290 32.02 25.74 6.62
CA ASP A 290 33.49 25.65 6.66
C ASP A 290 34.16 26.94 6.19
N GLN A 291 33.65 27.59 5.14
CA GLN A 291 34.17 28.89 4.68
C GLN A 291 33.86 30.02 5.65
N PHE A 292 32.65 30.02 6.23
CA PHE A 292 32.28 30.99 7.26
C PHE A 292 33.13 30.80 8.52
N ARG A 293 33.40 29.56 8.95
CA ARG A 293 34.30 29.27 10.08
C ARG A 293 35.70 29.80 9.83
N ARG A 294 36.29 29.56 8.65
CA ARG A 294 37.63 30.07 8.30
C ARG A 294 37.70 31.59 8.33
N PHE A 295 36.66 32.26 7.86
CA PHE A 295 36.55 33.72 7.96
C PHE A 295 36.52 34.17 9.42
N LEU A 296 35.69 33.54 10.27
CA LEU A 296 35.65 33.86 11.70
C LEU A 296 36.98 33.56 12.43
N GLU A 297 37.68 32.48 12.05
CA GLU A 297 39.02 32.15 12.56
C GLU A 297 40.03 33.26 12.22
N SER A 298 39.96 33.84 11.01
CA SER A 298 40.83 34.95 10.62
C SER A 298 40.57 36.25 11.39
N GLU A 299 39.36 36.39 11.96
CA GLU A 299 38.96 37.51 12.80
C GLU A 299 38.92 37.15 14.30
N PHE A 300 39.47 36.00 14.69
CA PHE A 300 39.49 35.51 16.07
C PHE A 300 38.11 35.48 16.77
N SER A 301 37.04 35.14 16.02
CA SER A 301 35.65 35.12 16.50
C SER A 301 34.89 33.81 16.21
N SER A 302 35.64 32.72 15.98
CA SER A 302 35.11 31.41 15.57
C SER A 302 34.33 30.67 16.68
N GLU A 303 34.56 31.02 17.94
CA GLU A 303 33.89 30.47 19.12
C GLU A 303 32.36 30.57 19.04
N ASN A 304 31.83 31.65 18.47
CA ASN A 304 30.39 31.87 18.31
C ASN A 304 29.74 30.79 17.41
N LEU A 305 30.38 30.47 16.28
CA LEU A 305 29.89 29.43 15.38
C LEU A 305 30.11 28.04 15.97
N ARG A 306 31.24 27.81 16.65
CA ARG A 306 31.51 26.53 17.33
C ARG A 306 30.47 26.23 18.40
N PHE A 307 30.15 27.21 19.25
CA PHE A 307 29.09 27.10 20.24
C PHE A 307 27.74 26.80 19.58
N TRP A 308 27.34 27.57 18.56
CA TRP A 308 26.06 27.38 17.89
C TRP A 308 25.93 25.96 17.30
N LEU A 309 27.00 25.45 16.69
CA LEU A 309 27.05 24.09 16.15
C LEU A 309 27.04 23.01 17.25
N ALA A 310 27.73 23.24 18.36
CA ALA A 310 27.72 22.33 19.50
C ALA A 310 26.30 22.18 20.10
N VAL A 311 25.54 23.28 20.20
CA VAL A 311 24.15 23.24 20.64
C VAL A 311 23.23 22.56 19.61
N GLN A 312 23.46 22.76 18.31
CA GLN A 312 22.73 22.01 17.26
C GLN A 312 22.99 20.51 17.32
N ASP A 313 24.22 20.12 17.67
CA ASP A 313 24.59 18.72 17.86
C ASP A 313 23.94 18.14 19.13
N LEU A 314 23.97 18.88 20.25
CA LEU A 314 23.29 18.50 21.50
C LEU A 314 21.81 18.16 21.27
N LYS A 315 21.10 18.95 20.46
CA LYS A 315 19.67 18.71 20.13
C LYS A 315 19.44 17.36 19.44
N LYS A 316 20.46 16.78 18.81
CA LYS A 316 20.42 15.51 18.06
C LYS A 316 21.03 14.32 18.81
N GLN A 317 21.78 14.55 19.90
CA GLN A 317 22.37 13.47 20.72
C GLN A 317 21.30 12.54 21.30
N PRO A 318 21.58 11.25 21.57
CA PRO A 318 20.65 10.38 22.30
C PRO A 318 20.50 10.86 23.75
N LEU A 319 19.35 10.61 24.38
CA LEU A 319 19.01 11.18 25.71
C LEU A 319 20.05 10.88 26.79
N GLN A 320 20.69 9.71 26.74
CA GLN A 320 21.72 9.29 27.69
C GLN A 320 22.97 10.17 27.68
N ASP A 321 23.32 10.76 26.53
CA ASP A 321 24.55 11.54 26.34
C ASP A 321 24.30 13.05 26.52
N VAL A 322 23.03 13.47 26.60
CA VAL A 322 22.64 14.89 26.70
C VAL A 322 23.23 15.54 27.94
N ALA A 323 23.10 14.94 29.12
CA ALA A 323 23.61 15.54 30.37
C ALA A 323 25.13 15.76 30.33
N LYS A 324 25.88 14.77 29.84
CA LYS A 324 27.33 14.87 29.65
C LYS A 324 27.67 15.97 28.64
N ARG A 325 26.97 16.00 27.51
CA ARG A 325 27.21 16.98 26.45
C ARG A 325 26.86 18.41 26.87
N VAL A 326 25.85 18.59 27.73
CA VAL A 326 25.52 19.89 28.33
C VAL A 326 26.70 20.40 29.15
N GLU A 327 27.27 19.56 30.02
CA GLU A 327 28.42 19.93 30.85
C GLU A 327 29.64 20.29 29.98
N GLU A 328 29.95 19.49 28.95
CA GLU A 328 31.04 19.78 28.01
C GLU A 328 30.89 21.16 27.34
N ILE A 329 29.69 21.48 26.84
CA ILE A 329 29.40 22.77 26.18
C ILE A 329 29.49 23.92 27.19
N TRP A 330 29.00 23.72 28.42
CA TRP A 330 29.10 24.71 29.47
C TRP A 330 30.57 25.03 29.80
N GLN A 331 31.40 24.00 30.03
CA GLN A 331 32.81 24.16 30.36
C GLN A 331 33.64 24.78 29.22
N GLU A 332 33.32 24.49 27.96
CA GLU A 332 34.07 25.00 26.81
C GLU A 332 33.76 26.49 26.50
N PHE A 333 32.50 26.92 26.65
CA PHE A 333 32.04 28.21 26.11
C PHE A 333 31.51 29.22 27.14
N LEU A 334 31.03 28.78 28.32
CA LEU A 334 30.31 29.66 29.26
C LEU A 334 30.84 29.64 30.69
N ALA A 335 31.52 28.59 31.12
CA ALA A 335 32.06 28.51 32.46
C ALA A 335 33.07 29.65 32.76
N PRO A 336 33.21 30.10 34.03
CA PRO A 336 34.22 31.08 34.40
C PRO A 336 35.63 30.59 34.02
N GLY A 337 36.32 31.34 33.15
CA GLY A 337 37.62 30.93 32.62
C GLY A 337 37.57 29.93 31.46
N ALA A 338 36.41 29.78 30.80
CA ALA A 338 36.24 28.91 29.65
C ALA A 338 37.28 29.18 28.54
N PRO A 339 37.86 28.12 27.92
CA PRO A 339 38.91 28.26 26.90
C PRO A 339 38.41 28.91 25.60
N SER A 340 37.10 28.92 25.37
CA SER A 340 36.46 29.55 24.20
C SER A 340 35.25 30.36 24.64
N ALA A 341 35.41 31.22 25.65
CA ALA A 341 34.35 32.04 26.20
C ALA A 341 33.65 32.89 25.12
N ILE A 342 32.34 32.71 24.97
CA ILE A 342 31.51 33.50 24.04
C ILE A 342 31.01 34.79 24.70
N ASN A 343 30.78 35.83 23.89
CA ASN A 343 30.17 37.06 24.38
C ASN A 343 28.65 36.90 24.45
N LEU A 344 28.11 36.84 25.67
CA LEU A 344 26.69 36.65 25.94
C LEU A 344 26.19 37.76 26.88
N ASP A 345 24.98 38.26 26.66
CA ASP A 345 24.36 39.23 27.57
C ASP A 345 24.05 38.61 28.94
N SER A 346 23.95 39.46 29.98
CA SER A 346 23.76 39.00 31.36
C SER A 346 22.48 38.19 31.53
N HIS A 347 21.41 38.62 30.85
CA HIS A 347 20.10 37.95 30.89
C HIS A 347 20.16 36.52 30.35
N SER A 348 20.73 36.29 29.17
CA SER A 348 20.83 34.94 28.59
C SER A 348 21.81 34.06 29.35
N TYR A 349 22.87 34.65 29.93
CA TYR A 349 23.82 33.93 30.78
C TYR A 349 23.16 33.42 32.06
N GLU A 350 22.36 34.26 32.74
CA GLU A 350 21.65 33.88 33.97
C GLU A 350 20.63 32.76 33.73
N ILE A 351 19.83 32.85 32.66
CA ILE A 351 18.86 31.82 32.29
C ILE A 351 19.58 30.49 31.97
N THR A 352 20.64 30.54 31.16
CA THR A 352 21.40 29.36 30.79
C THR A 352 22.06 28.70 32.01
N SER A 353 22.62 29.49 32.93
CA SER A 353 23.23 29.02 34.19
C SER A 353 22.23 28.28 35.08
N GLN A 354 20.96 28.71 35.10
CA GLN A 354 19.89 28.00 35.79
C GLN A 354 19.51 26.70 35.06
N ASN A 355 19.35 26.75 33.73
CA ASN A 355 18.95 25.62 32.91
C ASN A 355 19.99 24.48 32.87
N VAL A 356 21.28 24.78 33.07
CA VAL A 356 22.35 23.77 33.11
C VAL A 356 22.23 22.86 34.35
N LYS A 357 21.59 23.32 35.43
CA LYS A 357 21.37 22.52 36.64
C LYS A 357 20.47 21.30 36.41
N ASP A 358 19.53 21.41 35.46
CA ASP A 358 18.67 20.32 34.98
C ASP A 358 18.84 20.18 33.46
N GLY A 359 20.03 19.73 33.06
CA GLY A 359 20.50 19.73 31.68
C GLY A 359 19.62 18.90 30.72
N GLY A 360 19.03 19.58 29.74
CA GLY A 360 18.22 19.02 28.66
C GLY A 360 18.65 19.49 27.27
N ARG A 361 17.97 18.99 26.23
CA ARG A 361 18.29 19.31 24.82
C ARG A 361 18.15 20.80 24.46
N TYR A 362 17.40 21.55 25.27
CA TYR A 362 17.06 22.95 25.04
C TYR A 362 17.71 23.88 26.07
N THR A 363 18.64 23.38 26.90
CA THR A 363 19.31 24.15 27.95
C THR A 363 19.96 25.45 27.46
N PHE A 364 20.51 25.44 26.24
CA PHE A 364 21.22 26.59 25.65
C PHE A 364 20.37 27.35 24.62
N GLU A 365 19.05 27.23 24.61
CA GLU A 365 18.21 27.83 23.56
C GLU A 365 18.31 29.36 23.53
N ASP A 366 18.20 30.02 24.69
CA ASP A 366 18.34 31.48 24.81
C ASP A 366 19.74 31.95 24.37
N ALA A 367 20.79 31.29 24.85
CA ALA A 367 22.17 31.58 24.47
C ALA A 367 22.41 31.34 22.97
N GLN A 368 21.87 30.27 22.41
CA GLN A 368 21.99 29.95 20.99
C GLN A 368 21.30 30.99 20.11
N GLU A 369 20.12 31.48 20.52
CA GLU A 369 19.39 32.52 19.79
C GLU A 369 20.14 33.85 19.82
N HIS A 370 20.67 34.25 20.97
CA HIS A 370 21.49 35.45 21.11
C HIS A 370 22.71 35.40 20.17
N ILE A 371 23.48 34.31 20.24
CA ILE A 371 24.69 34.12 19.41
C ILE A 371 24.36 34.04 17.92
N TYR A 372 23.23 33.41 17.55
CA TYR A 372 22.76 33.42 16.17
C TYR A 372 22.45 34.84 15.68
N LYS A 373 21.73 35.65 16.47
CA LYS A 373 21.41 37.04 16.12
C LYS A 373 22.67 37.89 15.99
N LEU A 374 23.63 37.73 16.91
CA LEU A 374 24.92 38.41 16.89
C LEU A 374 25.70 38.09 15.60
N MET A 375 25.88 36.81 15.27
CA MET A 375 26.56 36.42 14.03
C MET A 375 25.81 36.89 12.78
N LYS A 376 24.47 36.88 12.80
CA LYS A 376 23.64 37.29 11.67
C LYS A 376 23.75 38.78 11.37
N SER A 377 23.77 39.63 12.38
CA SER A 377 23.81 41.09 12.22
C SER A 377 25.21 41.62 11.94
N ASP A 378 26.25 40.98 12.47
CA ASP A 378 27.63 41.46 12.35
C ASP A 378 28.50 40.56 11.45
N SER A 379 28.91 39.39 11.94
CA SER A 379 29.92 38.56 11.28
C SER A 379 29.49 38.06 9.89
N TYR A 380 28.22 37.70 9.71
CA TYR A 380 27.67 37.28 8.42
C TYR A 380 27.64 38.44 7.40
N ALA A 381 27.27 39.65 7.83
CA ALA A 381 27.27 40.83 6.97
C ALA A 381 28.70 41.23 6.55
N ARG A 382 29.70 41.00 7.41
CA ARG A 382 31.12 41.18 7.06
C ARG A 382 31.64 40.05 6.16
N PHE A 383 31.25 38.80 6.41
CA PHE A 383 31.59 37.65 5.57
C PHE A 383 31.17 37.85 4.12
N LEU A 384 29.94 38.29 3.86
CA LEU A 384 29.47 38.54 2.47
C LEU A 384 30.23 39.65 1.75
N ARG A 385 30.83 40.59 2.49
CA ARG A 385 31.65 41.68 1.93
C ARG A 385 33.14 41.31 1.83
N SER A 386 33.55 40.23 2.48
CA SER A 386 34.95 39.80 2.53
C SER A 386 35.43 39.27 1.18
N ASN A 387 36.74 39.40 0.92
CA ASN A 387 37.39 38.81 -0.26
C ASN A 387 37.19 37.28 -0.28
N ALA A 388 37.15 36.62 0.89
CA ALA A 388 36.92 35.18 1.00
C ALA A 388 35.60 34.72 0.35
N TYR A 389 34.52 35.51 0.46
CA TYR A 389 33.25 35.20 -0.19
C TYR A 389 33.22 35.69 -1.64
N GLN A 390 33.72 36.89 -1.92
CA GLN A 390 33.71 37.48 -3.26
C GLN A 390 34.56 36.69 -4.25
N ASP A 391 35.72 36.18 -3.84
CA ASP A 391 36.60 35.35 -4.68
C ASP A 391 35.93 34.02 -5.04
N LEU A 392 35.21 33.39 -4.10
CA LEU A 392 34.42 32.17 -4.36
C LEU A 392 33.24 32.44 -5.29
N LEU A 393 32.64 33.63 -5.21
CA LEU A 393 31.55 34.04 -6.06
C LEU A 393 32.01 34.31 -7.51
N LEU A 394 33.20 34.90 -7.65
CA LEU A 394 33.83 35.30 -8.92
C LEU A 394 34.66 34.19 -9.56
N ALA A 395 34.96 33.11 -8.85
CA ALA A 395 35.65 31.94 -9.37
C ALA A 395 34.87 31.33 -10.54
N LYS A 396 35.11 31.85 -11.75
CA LYS A 396 34.75 31.18 -13.00
C LYS A 396 35.60 29.92 -13.02
N LYS A 397 34.97 28.76 -13.24
CA LYS A 397 35.73 27.63 -13.77
C LYS A 397 36.47 28.15 -15.00
N LYS A 398 37.79 28.30 -14.92
CA LYS A 398 38.60 28.35 -16.13
C LYS A 398 38.21 27.08 -16.91
N PRO A 399 37.83 27.17 -18.19
CA PRO A 399 37.98 25.97 -19.02
C PRO A 399 39.45 25.58 -18.87
N GLU A 400 39.73 24.38 -18.36
CA GLU A 400 41.10 23.87 -18.29
C GLU A 400 41.67 23.86 -19.71
N SER A 401 42.45 24.89 -20.02
CA SER A 401 43.41 24.93 -21.10
C SER A 401 44.78 24.68 -20.48
N GLU A 402 45.15 23.41 -20.33
CA GLU A 402 46.49 22.87 -20.62
C GLU A 402 46.57 21.40 -20.16
N PRO A 403 47.35 20.55 -20.87
CA PRO A 403 47.13 19.12 -20.91
C PRO A 403 48.08 18.37 -19.97
N GLY A 404 47.56 17.59 -19.03
CA GLY A 404 48.44 16.77 -18.20
C GLY A 404 47.72 15.83 -17.26
N ARG A 405 47.75 14.54 -17.60
CA ARG A 405 47.32 13.38 -16.79
C ARG A 405 45.84 13.00 -16.90
N ARG A 406 45.42 12.60 -18.11
CA ARG A 406 44.41 11.56 -18.29
C ARG A 406 45.06 10.20 -18.57
N THR A 407 44.39 9.19 -18.05
CA THR A 407 44.69 7.77 -18.04
C THR A 407 44.95 7.18 -19.43
N SER A 408 45.69 6.08 -19.45
CA SER A 408 46.29 5.37 -20.60
C SER A 408 45.33 4.82 -21.67
N LEU A 409 44.11 5.34 -21.81
CA LEU A 409 43.11 4.81 -22.76
C LEU A 409 42.68 5.81 -23.84
N GLU A 410 42.93 7.11 -23.67
CA GLU A 410 42.64 8.12 -24.72
C GLU A 410 43.82 8.42 -25.65
N LYS A 411 45.04 7.96 -25.34
CA LYS A 411 46.23 8.12 -26.21
C LYS A 411 46.30 7.12 -27.37
N PHE A 412 45.59 5.99 -27.29
CA PHE A 412 45.55 5.04 -28.41
C PHE A 412 44.55 5.46 -29.50
N THR A 413 43.51 6.21 -29.15
CA THR A 413 42.38 6.49 -30.04
C THR A 413 42.51 7.76 -30.89
N ARG A 414 43.47 8.64 -30.59
CA ARG A 414 43.70 9.87 -31.39
C ARG A 414 44.96 9.89 -32.24
N SER A 415 45.88 8.93 -32.08
CA SER A 415 47.06 8.81 -32.96
C SER A 415 46.78 8.04 -34.25
N VAL A 416 45.62 7.37 -34.38
CA VAL A 416 45.30 6.55 -35.57
C VAL A 416 44.31 7.25 -36.52
N VAL A 417 43.72 8.38 -36.13
CA VAL A 417 42.68 9.07 -36.93
C VAL A 417 43.22 10.19 -37.81
N SER A 418 44.51 10.56 -37.72
CA SER A 418 45.12 11.56 -38.60
C SER A 418 46.09 10.97 -39.65
N SER A 419 46.13 9.65 -39.82
CA SER A 419 46.94 9.01 -40.86
C SER A 419 46.32 7.67 -41.27
N ALA A 420 45.16 7.73 -41.94
CA ALA A 420 44.63 6.61 -42.70
C ALA A 420 43.73 7.15 -43.82
N GLY A 421 44.37 7.56 -44.91
CA GLY A 421 43.72 7.51 -46.20
C GLY A 421 43.35 6.06 -46.53
N PHE A 422 42.17 5.90 -47.15
CA PHE A 422 41.73 4.72 -47.88
C PHE A 422 41.87 3.36 -47.16
N LEU A 423 40.81 2.97 -46.44
CA LEU A 423 40.54 1.55 -46.18
C LEU A 423 39.46 1.04 -47.15
N PRO A 424 39.65 -0.10 -47.83
CA PRO A 424 38.72 -0.60 -48.83
C PRO A 424 37.43 -1.09 -48.19
N SER A 425 36.31 -0.93 -48.92
CA SER A 425 34.94 -1.31 -48.54
C SER A 425 34.74 -2.79 -48.16
N THR A 426 35.76 -3.63 -48.30
CA THR A 426 35.75 -5.07 -48.00
C THR A 426 35.89 -5.37 -46.49
N PHE A 427 36.54 -4.52 -45.70
CA PHE A 427 36.79 -4.77 -44.28
C PHE A 427 35.57 -4.50 -43.37
N LEU A 428 34.80 -3.45 -43.68
CA LEU A 428 33.58 -3.13 -42.94
C LEU A 428 32.47 -4.18 -43.16
N LEU A 429 32.40 -4.72 -44.39
CA LEU A 429 31.50 -5.80 -44.75
C LEU A 429 31.88 -7.11 -44.02
N GLY A 430 33.18 -7.42 -43.90
CA GLY A 430 33.67 -8.58 -43.17
C GLY A 430 33.37 -8.52 -41.66
N PHE A 431 33.53 -7.35 -41.04
CA PHE A 431 33.21 -7.18 -39.61
C PHE A 431 31.70 -7.31 -39.33
N LEU A 432 30.86 -6.69 -40.17
CA LEU A 432 29.41 -6.83 -40.08
C LEU A 432 28.95 -8.27 -40.34
N PHE A 433 29.60 -8.98 -41.27
CA PHE A 433 29.33 -10.39 -41.54
C PHE A 433 29.64 -11.28 -40.33
N VAL A 434 30.80 -11.09 -39.68
CA VAL A 434 31.18 -11.86 -38.47
C VAL A 434 30.25 -11.57 -37.30
N CYS A 435 29.85 -10.30 -37.09
CA CYS A 435 28.88 -9.94 -36.06
C CYS A 435 27.49 -10.54 -36.33
N PHE A 436 27.03 -10.54 -37.58
CA PHE A 436 25.78 -11.18 -37.98
C PHE A 436 25.83 -12.69 -37.78
N PHE A 437 26.96 -13.32 -38.14
CA PHE A 437 27.15 -14.78 -38.00
C PHE A 437 27.14 -15.22 -36.53
N HIS A 438 27.78 -14.45 -35.65
CA HIS A 438 27.75 -14.71 -34.20
C HIS A 438 26.36 -14.50 -33.61
N LEU A 439 25.64 -13.46 -34.02
CA LEU A 439 24.28 -13.19 -33.55
C LEU A 439 23.29 -14.25 -34.04
N PHE A 440 23.44 -14.72 -35.27
CA PHE A 440 22.66 -15.81 -35.84
C PHE A 440 22.90 -17.13 -35.10
N PHE A 441 24.16 -17.51 -34.86
CA PHE A 441 24.48 -18.72 -34.11
C PHE A 441 24.00 -18.66 -32.66
N PHE A 442 24.05 -17.49 -32.03
CA PHE A 442 23.52 -17.28 -30.68
C PHE A 442 22.00 -17.54 -30.64
N PHE A 443 21.22 -16.94 -31.55
CA PHE A 443 19.78 -17.19 -31.62
C PHE A 443 19.44 -18.63 -32.03
N PHE A 444 20.20 -19.21 -32.94
CA PHE A 444 20.02 -20.60 -33.38
C PHE A 444 20.27 -21.60 -32.24
N PHE A 445 21.31 -21.39 -31.44
CA PHE A 445 21.60 -22.21 -30.26
C PHE A 445 20.48 -22.14 -29.22
N PHE A 446 19.97 -20.94 -28.91
CA PHE A 446 18.87 -20.78 -27.96
C PHE A 446 17.54 -21.36 -28.47
N PHE A 447 17.29 -21.30 -29.78
CA PHE A 447 16.11 -21.93 -30.38
C PHE A 447 16.15 -23.46 -30.25
N PHE A 448 17.29 -24.10 -30.52
CA PHE A 448 17.43 -25.55 -30.36
C PHE A 448 17.43 -25.98 -28.89
N LEU A 449 18.00 -25.17 -28.00
CA LEU A 449 17.92 -25.42 -26.55
C LEU A 449 16.46 -25.37 -26.08
N PHE A 450 15.68 -24.39 -26.53
CA PHE A 450 14.25 -24.29 -26.22
C PHE A 450 13.46 -25.45 -26.82
N LEU A 451 13.72 -25.83 -28.07
CA LEU A 451 13.08 -26.97 -28.73
C LEU A 451 13.39 -28.29 -28.02
N PHE A 452 14.64 -28.49 -27.59
CA PHE A 452 15.04 -29.66 -26.80
C PHE A 452 14.33 -29.71 -25.46
N LEU A 453 14.24 -28.57 -24.75
CA LEU A 453 13.55 -28.47 -23.45
C LEU A 453 12.04 -28.71 -23.60
N PHE A 454 11.45 -28.19 -24.67
CA PHE A 454 10.05 -28.43 -25.04
C PHE A 454 9.79 -29.91 -25.35
N LEU A 455 10.64 -30.55 -26.17
CA LEU A 455 10.52 -31.97 -26.49
C LEU A 455 10.76 -32.86 -25.27
N PHE A 456 11.66 -32.49 -24.38
CA PHE A 456 11.91 -33.18 -23.12
C PHE A 456 10.69 -33.10 -22.19
N LEU A 457 10.11 -31.89 -22.01
CA LEU A 457 8.88 -31.69 -21.24
C LEU A 457 7.68 -32.42 -21.88
N PHE A 458 7.57 -32.40 -23.20
CA PHE A 458 6.53 -33.12 -23.93
C PHE A 458 6.67 -34.64 -23.78
N SER A 459 7.90 -35.18 -23.86
CA SER A 459 8.17 -36.60 -23.61
C SER A 459 7.87 -36.99 -22.18
N PHE A 460 8.17 -36.13 -21.20
CA PHE A 460 7.84 -36.35 -19.80
C PHE A 460 6.32 -36.37 -19.58
N PHE A 461 5.60 -35.44 -20.19
CA PHE A 461 4.13 -35.39 -20.15
C PHE A 461 3.51 -36.61 -20.82
N LEU A 462 4.03 -37.04 -21.96
CA LEU A 462 3.56 -38.23 -22.68
C LEU A 462 3.83 -39.50 -21.86
N SER A 463 4.99 -39.62 -21.22
CA SER A 463 5.31 -40.72 -20.31
C SER A 463 4.39 -40.74 -19.08
N PHE A 464 4.07 -39.57 -18.51
CA PHE A 464 3.14 -39.45 -17.39
C PHE A 464 1.71 -39.82 -17.80
N PHE A 465 1.28 -39.40 -18.99
CA PHE A 465 0.00 -39.78 -19.57
C PHE A 465 -0.10 -41.30 -19.81
N PHE A 466 0.93 -41.91 -20.41
CA PHE A 466 0.97 -43.37 -20.59
C PHE A 466 1.01 -44.12 -19.25
N PHE A 467 1.75 -43.64 -18.26
CA PHE A 467 1.75 -44.22 -16.92
C PHE A 467 0.35 -44.24 -16.30
N PHE A 468 -0.38 -43.11 -16.36
CA PHE A 468 -1.75 -43.03 -15.86
C PHE A 468 -2.74 -43.86 -16.70
N PHE A 469 -2.56 -43.91 -18.01
CA PHE A 469 -3.37 -44.73 -18.90
C PHE A 469 -3.20 -46.23 -18.59
N PHE A 470 -1.96 -46.71 -18.43
CA PHE A 470 -1.68 -48.09 -18.03
C PHE A 470 -2.17 -48.39 -16.62
N PHE A 471 -2.02 -47.45 -15.67
CA PHE A 471 -2.54 -47.60 -14.31
C PHE A 471 -4.07 -47.77 -14.30
N PHE A 472 -4.79 -46.93 -15.05
CA PHE A 472 -6.25 -47.05 -15.19
C PHE A 472 -6.66 -48.33 -15.91
N PHE A 473 -5.94 -48.72 -16.97
CA PHE A 473 -6.19 -49.97 -17.69
C PHE A 473 -6.00 -51.20 -16.79
N PHE A 474 -4.94 -51.22 -15.98
CA PHE A 474 -4.68 -52.31 -15.03
C PHE A 474 -5.74 -52.37 -13.94
N PHE A 475 -6.15 -51.22 -13.41
CA PHE A 475 -7.24 -51.15 -12.43
C PHE A 475 -8.57 -51.65 -12.99
N PHE A 476 -8.89 -51.28 -14.23
CA PHE A 476 -10.10 -51.73 -14.92
C PHE A 476 -10.08 -53.23 -15.22
N PHE A 477 -8.93 -53.78 -15.63
CA PHE A 477 -8.74 -55.21 -15.82
C PHE A 477 -8.86 -56.00 -14.51
N PHE A 478 -8.31 -55.49 -13.40
CA PHE A 478 -8.44 -56.09 -12.07
C PHE A 478 -9.89 -56.11 -11.60
N PHE A 479 -10.60 -55.00 -11.80
CA PHE A 479 -12.03 -54.89 -11.48
C PHE A 479 -12.86 -55.89 -12.30
N PHE A 480 -12.61 -56.00 -13.60
CA PHE A 480 -13.28 -56.99 -14.45
C PHE A 480 -12.90 -58.43 -14.11
N PHE A 481 -11.66 -58.70 -13.75
CA PHE A 481 -11.23 -60.02 -13.30
C PHE A 481 -11.95 -60.45 -12.02
N PHE A 482 -12.07 -59.55 -11.03
CA PHE A 482 -12.84 -59.83 -9.81
C PHE A 482 -14.34 -59.94 -10.08
N PHE A 483 -14.89 -59.10 -10.95
CA PHE A 483 -16.28 -59.18 -11.37
C PHE A 483 -16.59 -60.48 -12.13
N TRP A 484 -15.66 -60.94 -12.97
CA TRP A 484 -15.75 -62.21 -13.70
C TRP A 484 -15.58 -63.42 -12.77
N CYS A 485 -14.66 -63.37 -11.81
CA CYS A 485 -14.52 -64.38 -10.76
C CYS A 485 -15.77 -64.45 -9.85
N TRP A 486 -16.41 -63.31 -9.55
CA TRP A 486 -17.69 -63.25 -8.85
C TRP A 486 -18.81 -63.94 -9.64
N LEU A 487 -18.84 -63.77 -10.97
CA LEU A 487 -19.84 -64.39 -11.85
C LEU A 487 -19.60 -65.90 -12.08
N LEU A 488 -18.33 -66.35 -12.10
CA LEU A 488 -17.98 -67.77 -12.31
C LEU A 488 -18.07 -68.63 -11.05
N PHE A 489 -18.03 -68.03 -9.86
CA PHE A 489 -18.19 -68.75 -8.58
C PHE A 489 -19.28 -68.10 -7.71
N PRO A 490 -20.58 -68.21 -8.07
CA PRO A 490 -21.66 -67.58 -7.30
C PRO A 490 -21.89 -68.23 -5.93
N SER A 491 -21.30 -69.40 -5.66
CA SER A 491 -21.66 -70.30 -4.55
C SER A 491 -20.49 -70.66 -3.62
N GLY A 492 -19.40 -69.88 -3.60
CA GLY A 492 -18.20 -70.17 -2.80
C GLY A 492 -18.02 -69.41 -1.49
N TRP A 493 -18.95 -68.54 -1.07
CA TRP A 493 -18.75 -67.64 0.09
C TRP A 493 -19.76 -67.84 1.24
N GLU A 494 -20.23 -69.07 1.45
CA GLU A 494 -20.86 -69.46 2.72
C GLU A 494 -19.79 -70.06 3.64
N GLY A 495 -19.10 -69.22 4.44
CA GLY A 495 -18.10 -69.77 5.35
C GLY A 495 -17.16 -68.83 6.10
N VAL A 496 -17.41 -67.53 6.20
CA VAL A 496 -16.64 -66.65 7.11
C VAL A 496 -17.59 -66.00 8.09
N GLN A 497 -17.51 -66.43 9.35
CA GLN A 497 -18.29 -65.95 10.48
C GLN A 497 -18.24 -64.42 10.61
N CYS A 498 -19.43 -63.82 10.66
CA CYS A 498 -19.63 -62.45 11.14
C CYS A 498 -19.26 -62.37 12.63
N PHE A 499 -18.16 -61.68 12.96
CA PHE A 499 -17.97 -61.10 14.29
C PHE A 499 -18.82 -59.81 14.44
N PRO A 500 -19.39 -59.53 15.62
CA PRO A 500 -20.17 -58.31 15.86
C PRO A 500 -19.27 -57.06 15.84
N PRO A 501 -19.81 -55.85 15.58
CA PRO A 501 -18.98 -54.65 15.45
C PRO A 501 -18.61 -54.10 16.83
N THR A 502 -17.50 -54.58 17.39
CA THR A 502 -16.79 -53.90 18.48
C THR A 502 -15.58 -53.13 17.91
N GLN A 503 -15.71 -51.81 17.92
CA GLN A 503 -14.62 -50.82 17.99
C GLN A 503 -13.47 -50.83 16.96
N HIS A 504 -13.71 -50.87 15.64
CA HIS A 504 -12.63 -50.51 14.68
C HIS A 504 -13.02 -49.73 13.41
N THR A 505 -14.27 -49.28 13.28
CA THR A 505 -14.69 -48.38 12.17
C THR A 505 -14.61 -46.89 12.54
N LEU A 506 -13.90 -46.56 13.61
CA LEU A 506 -13.64 -45.19 14.07
C LEU A 506 -12.12 -44.89 14.16
N PHE A 507 -11.33 -45.37 13.18
CA PHE A 507 -9.87 -45.12 13.20
C PHE A 507 -9.23 -44.69 11.86
N LEU A 508 -9.94 -44.70 10.72
CA LEU A 508 -9.42 -44.11 9.46
C LEU A 508 -9.98 -42.73 9.10
N LEU A 509 -10.86 -42.17 9.94
CA LEU A 509 -11.27 -40.75 9.86
C LEU A 509 -10.74 -39.91 11.04
N ARG A 510 -9.80 -40.46 11.82
CA ARG A 510 -9.24 -39.81 13.01
C ARG A 510 -7.74 -40.05 13.21
N ALA A 511 -6.98 -40.04 12.13
CA ALA A 511 -5.52 -39.93 12.16
C ALA A 511 -5.02 -39.04 11.01
N SER A 512 -5.59 -37.82 10.92
CA SER A 512 -4.99 -36.70 10.16
C SER A 512 -4.89 -35.46 11.05
N ALA A 513 -4.48 -35.67 12.31
CA ALA A 513 -4.02 -34.61 13.20
C ALA A 513 -3.13 -35.22 14.30
N ALA A 514 -1.84 -35.36 13.97
CA ALA A 514 -0.65 -35.34 14.85
C ALA A 514 0.36 -36.48 14.58
N SER A 515 1.19 -36.30 13.54
CA SER A 515 2.63 -36.68 13.56
C SER A 515 3.36 -36.11 12.32
N LEU A 516 3.39 -34.79 12.25
CA LEU A 516 4.51 -33.95 11.79
C LEU A 516 4.46 -32.79 12.80
N LEU A 517 5.05 -32.91 13.98
CA LEU A 517 6.48 -33.00 14.21
C LEU A 517 6.77 -33.73 15.53
N GLY A 518 7.81 -34.57 15.52
CA GLY A 518 8.46 -35.06 16.71
C GLY A 518 9.95 -35.29 16.44
N THR A 519 10.78 -34.30 16.73
CA THR A 519 12.01 -34.41 17.53
C THR A 519 12.50 -33.00 17.90
N GLY A 520 12.80 -32.76 19.19
CA GLY A 520 13.37 -31.51 19.70
C GLY A 520 13.01 -31.22 21.16
N LEU A 521 13.81 -31.76 22.08
CA LEU A 521 13.80 -31.58 23.54
C LEU A 521 13.79 -30.11 24.02
N GLN A 522 12.98 -29.80 25.05
CA GLN A 522 13.36 -29.30 26.41
C GLN A 522 12.23 -28.47 27.09
N ASN A 523 11.91 -28.87 28.32
CA ASN A 523 11.14 -28.17 29.36
C ASN A 523 12.07 -27.14 30.10
N PRO A 524 11.65 -26.26 31.06
CA PRO A 524 10.42 -26.31 31.86
C PRO A 524 9.74 -24.98 32.28
N SER A 525 8.59 -25.14 32.97
CA SER A 525 8.09 -24.37 34.14
C SER A 525 7.06 -23.23 33.95
N GLY A 526 5.91 -23.32 34.66
CA GLY A 526 5.12 -22.14 35.08
C GLY A 526 3.60 -22.29 35.21
N SER A 527 3.13 -22.87 36.32
CA SER A 527 1.77 -22.85 36.89
C SER A 527 1.13 -21.43 37.00
N LEU A 528 -0.19 -21.18 36.96
CA LEU A 528 -1.16 -21.46 38.04
C LEU A 528 -2.62 -21.06 37.66
N CYS A 529 -3.55 -21.49 38.49
CA CYS A 529 -4.97 -21.82 38.29
C CYS A 529 -5.99 -20.73 38.72
N ARG A 530 -7.17 -20.73 38.07
CA ARG A 530 -8.58 -20.50 38.54
C ARG A 530 -8.95 -19.41 39.57
N ARG A 531 -10.06 -18.70 39.29
CA ARG A 531 -11.34 -18.78 40.05
C ARG A 531 -12.52 -18.01 39.40
N CYS A 532 -13.68 -18.66 39.34
CA CYS A 532 -15.00 -18.04 39.35
C CYS A 532 -15.57 -18.12 40.78
N ILE A 533 -16.47 -17.21 41.18
CA ILE A 533 -17.66 -17.47 42.04
C ILE A 533 -18.61 -16.26 42.01
N HIS A 534 -19.89 -16.60 42.20
CA HIS A 534 -21.15 -15.89 42.02
C HIS A 534 -21.45 -14.57 42.77
N SER A 535 -22.44 -13.91 42.18
CA SER A 535 -23.35 -12.84 42.58
C SER A 535 -24.07 -13.00 43.94
N ARG A 536 -24.37 -11.86 44.59
CA ARG A 536 -25.38 -11.68 45.66
C ARG A 536 -26.22 -10.41 45.40
N PRO A 537 -27.52 -10.37 45.71
CA PRO A 537 -28.31 -9.14 45.82
C PRO A 537 -28.48 -8.70 47.29
N ALA A 538 -28.79 -7.42 47.49
CA ALA A 538 -28.99 -6.75 48.77
C ALA A 538 -30.45 -6.85 49.30
N PRO A 539 -30.67 -6.53 50.59
CA PRO A 539 -31.76 -5.64 50.99
C PRO A 539 -31.30 -4.51 51.93
N GLY A 540 -32.09 -3.43 51.96
CA GLY A 540 -31.77 -2.12 52.57
C GLY A 540 -32.08 -1.95 54.08
N PRO A 541 -32.47 -0.73 54.55
CA PRO A 541 -31.85 -0.01 55.69
C PRO A 541 -32.83 0.15 56.89
N PRO A 542 -32.78 1.16 57.82
CA PRO A 542 -31.74 2.07 58.36
C PRO A 542 -31.70 2.11 59.93
N ARG A 543 -30.99 3.12 60.48
CA ARG A 543 -30.95 3.72 61.86
C ARG A 543 -29.61 3.47 62.55
N THR A 544 -28.88 4.46 63.06
CA THR A 544 -29.15 5.85 63.49
C THR A 544 -28.05 6.80 63.03
#